data_AF-A0A359EH18-F1
#
_entry.id   AF-A0A359EH18-F1
#
_cell.length_a   1.000
_cell.length_b   1.000
_cell.length_c   1.000
_cell.angle_alpha   90.00
_cell.angle_beta   90.00
_cell.angle_gamma   90.00
#
_symmetry.space_group_name_H-M   'P 1'
#
loop_
_entity.id
_entity.type
_entity.pdbx_description
1 polymer ?
#
loop_
_entity_poly.entity_id
_entity_poly.type
_entity_poly.pdbx_seq_one_letter_code
_entity_poly.pdbx_strand_id
1 'polypeptide(L)' 'QGGYYWLDSAPRTLTAQPHRTAYGPDGDYWTKPNAESIFDAAYEMMHEVAPDRYPAIYR' A
#
# COMPACT_ATOMS: atom_id res chain seq x y z
N GLN A 1 -11.02 6.08 -21.91
CA GLN A 1 -9.85 6.24 -21.01
C GLN A 1 -10.02 7.47 -20.08
N GLY A 2 -11.10 7.55 -19.28
CA GLY A 2 -11.42 8.73 -18.43
C GLY A 2 -11.50 8.44 -16.94
N GLY A 3 -11.01 7.29 -16.49
CA GLY A 3 -11.14 6.81 -15.10
C GLY A 3 -10.47 7.71 -14.06
N TYR A 4 -9.44 8.47 -14.47
CA TYR A 4 -8.70 9.37 -13.58
C TYR A 4 -9.59 10.41 -12.89
N TYR A 5 -10.62 10.92 -13.58
CA TYR A 5 -11.54 11.93 -13.03
C TYR A 5 -12.49 11.39 -11.96
N TRP A 6 -12.54 10.07 -11.78
CA TRP A 6 -13.40 9.39 -10.81
C TRP A 6 -12.62 8.89 -9.59
N LEU A 7 -11.32 9.17 -9.51
CA LEU A 7 -10.49 8.78 -8.38
C LEU A 7 -10.56 9.85 -7.29
N ASP A 8 -10.93 9.42 -6.09
CA ASP A 8 -10.93 10.29 -4.90
C ASP A 8 -9.52 10.59 -4.38
N SER A 9 -8.52 9.78 -4.79
CA SER A 9 -7.10 9.94 -4.46
C SER A 9 -6.21 9.57 -5.64
N ALA A 10 -5.02 10.14 -5.69
CA ALA A 10 -4.02 9.76 -6.67
C ALA A 10 -3.60 8.28 -6.49
N PRO A 11 -3.39 7.52 -7.58
CA PRO A 11 -2.94 6.14 -7.49
C PRO A 11 -1.55 6.08 -6.86
N ARG A 12 -1.36 5.13 -5.94
CA ARG A 12 -0.08 4.89 -5.26
C ARG A 12 0.62 3.63 -5.79
N THR A 13 1.95 3.67 -5.85
CA THR A 13 2.78 2.52 -6.21
C THR A 13 3.35 1.89 -4.95
N LEU A 14 3.03 0.63 -4.70
CA LEU A 14 3.59 -0.15 -3.59
C LEU A 14 4.75 -1.01 -4.12
N THR A 15 5.99 -0.61 -3.83
CA THR A 15 7.19 -1.30 -4.28
C THR A 15 7.80 -2.14 -3.16
N ALA A 16 8.50 -3.21 -3.53
CA ALA A 16 9.37 -3.91 -2.60
C ALA A 16 10.52 -3.01 -2.12
N GLN A 17 11.09 -3.34 -0.96
CA GLN A 17 12.33 -2.71 -0.49
C GLN A 17 13.47 -2.92 -1.51
N PRO A 18 14.39 -1.97 -1.70
CA PRO A 18 15.54 -2.17 -2.56
C PRO A 18 16.49 -3.21 -1.95
N HIS A 19 16.56 -4.39 -2.56
CA HIS A 19 17.44 -5.49 -2.13
C HIS A 19 17.84 -6.34 -3.35
N ARG A 20 18.92 -7.13 -3.22
CA ARG A 20 19.26 -8.14 -4.24
C ARG A 20 18.21 -9.24 -4.18
N THR A 21 17.71 -9.67 -5.34
CA THR A 21 16.74 -10.76 -5.45
C THR A 21 17.22 -11.96 -4.65
N ALA A 22 16.37 -12.41 -3.74
CA ALA A 22 16.66 -13.59 -2.94
C ALA A 22 16.73 -14.82 -3.85
N TYR A 23 17.75 -15.65 -3.63
CA TYR A 23 17.96 -16.89 -4.38
C TYR A 23 17.10 -18.06 -3.85
N GLY A 24 16.54 -17.91 -2.64
CA GLY A 24 15.74 -18.94 -1.95
C GLY A 24 14.32 -18.49 -1.63
N PRO A 25 13.44 -19.44 -1.25
CA PRO A 25 12.02 -19.18 -0.96
C PRO A 25 11.80 -18.22 0.22
N ASP A 26 12.79 -18.09 1.11
CA ASP A 26 12.80 -17.16 2.25
C ASP A 26 12.86 -15.67 1.82
N GLY A 27 13.10 -15.42 0.54
CA GLY A 27 13.02 -14.11 -0.07
C GLY A 27 11.63 -13.51 -0.10
N ASP A 28 10.58 -14.32 -0.13
CA ASP A 28 9.21 -13.82 -0.33
C ASP A 28 8.75 -12.89 0.80
N TYR A 29 9.36 -12.99 1.99
CA TYR A 29 9.06 -12.12 3.13
C TYR A 29 9.68 -10.72 3.02
N TRP A 30 10.81 -10.58 2.30
CA TRP A 30 11.58 -9.34 2.18
C TRP A 30 11.51 -8.72 0.77
N THR A 31 11.19 -9.54 -0.24
CA THR A 31 11.26 -9.19 -1.65
C THR A 31 9.95 -8.70 -2.24
N LYS A 32 8.82 -8.93 -1.56
CA LYS A 32 7.49 -8.55 -2.04
C LYS A 32 6.80 -7.68 -1.00
N PRO A 33 5.92 -6.75 -1.42
CA PRO A 33 5.03 -6.11 -0.48
C PRO A 33 4.19 -7.19 0.22
N ASN A 34 4.20 -7.17 1.55
CA ASN A 34 3.45 -8.13 2.34
C ASN A 34 2.00 -7.66 2.53
N ALA A 35 1.16 -8.52 3.09
CA ALA A 35 -0.26 -8.21 3.30
C ALA A 35 -0.46 -6.98 4.21
N GLU A 36 0.42 -6.76 5.18
CA GLU A 36 0.35 -5.60 6.07
C GLU A 36 0.66 -4.29 5.31
N SER A 37 1.69 -4.27 4.46
CA SER A 37 2.02 -3.09 3.63
C SER A 37 0.90 -2.74 2.67
N ILE A 38 0.20 -3.74 2.13
CA ILE A 38 -0.99 -3.53 1.28
C ILE A 38 -2.13 -2.93 2.10
N PHE A 39 -2.37 -3.50 3.30
CA PHE A 39 -3.40 -3.02 4.21
C PHE A 39 -3.15 -1.57 4.63
N ASP A 40 -1.94 -1.25 5.09
CA ASP A 40 -1.56 0.10 5.53
C ASP A 40 -1.74 1.11 4.39
N ALA A 41 -1.23 0.81 3.20
CA ALA A 41 -1.37 1.71 2.05
C ALA A 41 -2.84 1.94 1.66
N ALA A 42 -3.67 0.88 1.68
CA ALA A 42 -5.09 0.99 1.42
C ALA A 42 -5.80 1.79 2.51
N TYR A 43 -5.51 1.52 3.78
CA TYR A 43 -6.13 2.17 4.92
C TYR A 43 -5.80 3.66 4.96
N GLU A 44 -4.55 4.03 4.70
CA GLU A 44 -4.13 5.42 4.58
C GLU A 44 -4.89 6.17 3.48
N MET A 45 -5.08 5.56 2.30
CA MET A 45 -5.87 6.17 1.23
C MET A 45 -7.33 6.38 1.64
N MET A 46 -7.90 5.44 2.39
CA MET A 46 -9.26 5.56 2.91
C MET A 46 -9.37 6.62 4.02
N HIS A 47 -8.36 6.71 4.91
CA HIS A 47 -8.24 7.73 5.93
C HIS A 47 -8.09 9.14 5.34
N GLU A 48 -7.32 9.28 4.26
CA GLU A 48 -7.12 10.54 3.53
C GLU A 48 -8.46 11.11 3.02
N VAL A 49 -9.35 10.25 2.49
CA VAL A 49 -10.64 10.66 1.93
C VAL A 49 -11.74 10.78 2.99
N ALA A 50 -11.73 9.93 4.01
CA ALA A 50 -12.81 9.85 5.01
C ALA A 50 -12.26 9.55 6.42
N PRO A 51 -11.56 10.50 7.06
CA PRO A 51 -10.87 10.27 8.33
C PRO A 51 -11.81 9.89 9.48
N ASP A 52 -13.06 10.40 9.48
CA ASP A 52 -14.07 10.06 10.48
C ASP A 52 -14.53 8.59 10.39
N ARG A 53 -14.51 8.02 9.17
CA ARG A 53 -14.90 6.62 8.92
C ARG A 53 -13.73 5.65 9.07
N TYR A 54 -12.51 6.13 8.84
CA TYR A 54 -11.27 5.36 8.92
C TYR A 54 -10.31 6.09 9.86
N PRO A 55 -10.50 6.04 11.19
CA PRO A 55 -9.67 6.78 12.13
C PRO A 55 -8.23 6.25 12.18
N ALA A 56 -7.28 7.07 12.65
CA ALA A 56 -5.88 6.65 12.78
C ALA A 56 -5.75 5.42 13.70
N ILE A 57 -5.13 4.36 13.17
CA ILE A 57 -4.91 3.08 13.86
C ILE A 57 -3.56 3.02 14.58
N TYR A 58 -2.64 3.93 14.25
CA TYR A 58 -1.34 4.10 14.90
C TYR A 58 -1.32 5.42 15.70
N ARG A 59 -0.56 5.46 16.80
CA ARG A 59 -0.50 6.58 17.75
C ARG A 59 0.69 7.50 17.47
#